data_AF-X1KS20-F1
#
_entry.id   AF-X1KS20-F1
#
_cell.length_a   1.000
_cell.length_b   1.000
_cell.length_c   1.000
_cell.angle_alpha   90.00
_cell.angle_beta   90.00
_cell.angle_gamma   90.00
#
_symmetry.space_group_name_H-M   'P 1'
#
loop_
_entity.id
_entity.type
_entity.pdbx_description
1 polymer ?
#
loop_
_entity_poly.entity_id
_entity_poly.type
_entity_poly.pdbx_seq_one_letter_code
_entity_poly.pdbx_strand_id
1 'polypeptide(L)'
;EGFGVANFAQGGGTLDATYNWWGDPSGPSGVGLGSGDAVSANVDYRPWLDAPYQIGAARSFNVLNESTGAEFDTIQAAVDAADNGDTILVHPGTYEESVVVDVENLTLIGVGDPVLDASDCYSGFSIQASGVTIDSFTVMNATSDGIRVYDENIEGGSVTIRNNVIGNNPEGILFDGNISNSTITIENNLIQSCYAWETYYGEGIDFYNWVDNIWNSRIVIENNRIINNSDTYAVDLDAEIYSSEIVIVGNTIDSNGYDGI
;
A
#
# COMPACT_ATOMS: atom_id res chain seq x y z
N GLU A 1 16.23 -16.58 -17.46
CA GLU A 1 16.90 -15.29 -17.18
C GLU A 1 18.27 -15.55 -16.57
N GLY A 2 19.18 -14.58 -16.62
CA GLY A 2 20.52 -14.71 -16.04
C GLY A 2 20.55 -14.24 -14.58
N PHE A 3 21.54 -14.70 -13.80
CA PHE A 3 21.81 -14.19 -12.46
C PHE A 3 22.94 -13.16 -12.51
N GLY A 4 22.88 -12.12 -11.67
CA GLY A 4 24.03 -11.24 -11.41
C GLY A 4 25.13 -12.01 -10.68
N VAL A 5 24.75 -12.77 -9.64
CA VAL A 5 25.63 -13.72 -8.95
C VAL A 5 24.88 -15.03 -8.71
N ALA A 6 25.46 -16.14 -9.14
CA ALA A 6 24.92 -17.47 -8.89
C ALA A 6 25.98 -18.45 -8.37
N ASN A 7 25.55 -19.27 -7.43
CA ASN A 7 26.34 -20.35 -6.87
C ASN A 7 25.78 -21.71 -7.31
N PHE A 8 26.44 -22.31 -8.31
CA PHE A 8 26.10 -23.64 -8.83
C PHE A 8 27.02 -24.75 -8.32
N ALA A 9 27.78 -24.49 -7.24
CA ALA A 9 28.70 -25.47 -6.70
C ALA A 9 27.94 -26.67 -6.11
N GLN A 10 28.26 -27.88 -6.57
CA GLN A 10 27.56 -29.11 -6.15
C GLN A 10 27.91 -29.59 -4.72
N GLY A 11 28.78 -28.88 -4.01
CA GLY A 11 29.26 -29.24 -2.66
C GLY A 11 28.59 -28.49 -1.51
N GLY A 12 27.60 -27.64 -1.76
CA GLY A 12 26.85 -26.93 -0.71
C GLY A 12 27.62 -25.84 0.04
N GLY A 13 28.65 -25.24 -0.57
CA GLY A 13 29.33 -24.07 0.00
C GLY A 13 28.50 -22.80 -0.17
N THR A 14 28.57 -21.87 0.77
CA THR A 14 28.00 -20.52 0.62
C THR A 14 28.96 -19.60 -0.11
N LEU A 15 28.43 -18.63 -0.86
CA LEU A 15 29.18 -17.60 -1.56
C LEU A 15 28.87 -16.24 -0.94
N ASP A 16 29.87 -15.57 -0.38
CA ASP A 16 29.72 -14.21 0.16
C ASP A 16 29.68 -13.17 -0.98
N ALA A 17 28.55 -12.50 -1.11
CA ALA A 17 28.30 -11.37 -2.00
C ALA A 17 27.69 -10.18 -1.22
N THR A 18 28.10 -10.00 0.04
CA THR A 18 27.66 -8.87 0.86
C THR A 18 28.30 -7.55 0.40
N TYR A 19 27.67 -6.43 0.75
CA TYR A 19 28.08 -5.06 0.42
C TYR A 19 28.18 -4.77 -1.09
N ASN A 20 27.29 -5.37 -1.88
CA ASN A 20 27.17 -5.10 -3.31
C ASN A 20 25.93 -4.27 -3.64
N TRP A 21 26.06 -3.43 -4.69
CA TRP A 21 24.96 -2.75 -5.35
C TRP A 21 24.40 -3.67 -6.43
N TRP A 22 23.10 -3.95 -6.38
CA TRP A 22 22.46 -4.90 -7.31
C TRP A 22 21.73 -4.19 -8.45
N GLY A 23 21.99 -2.91 -8.68
CA GLY A 23 21.25 -2.14 -9.69
C GLY A 23 19.98 -1.48 -9.15
N ASP A 24 19.54 -1.82 -7.93
CA ASP A 24 18.32 -1.30 -7.31
C ASP A 24 18.46 -1.15 -5.77
N PRO A 25 17.89 -0.08 -5.14
CA PRO A 25 17.97 0.15 -3.69
C PRO A 25 17.33 -0.95 -2.84
N SER A 26 16.40 -1.70 -3.40
CA SER A 26 15.74 -2.84 -2.75
C SER A 26 16.62 -4.10 -2.62
N GLY A 27 17.79 -4.10 -3.27
CA GLY A 27 18.71 -5.24 -3.28
C GLY A 27 18.45 -6.21 -4.44
N PRO A 28 19.01 -7.43 -4.38
CA PRO A 28 18.88 -8.40 -5.47
C PRO A 28 17.47 -9.00 -5.57
N SER A 29 17.07 -9.35 -6.78
CA SER A 29 15.91 -10.23 -7.04
C SER A 29 16.28 -11.72 -6.99
N GLY A 30 15.39 -12.61 -7.43
CA GLY A 30 15.60 -14.05 -7.43
C GLY A 30 15.20 -14.67 -6.09
N VAL A 31 16.16 -14.90 -5.19
CA VAL A 31 15.85 -15.28 -3.80
C VAL A 31 15.81 -14.07 -2.84
N GLY A 32 16.21 -12.89 -3.31
CA GLY A 32 16.01 -11.63 -2.59
C GLY A 32 14.68 -10.97 -2.96
N LEU A 33 14.21 -10.10 -2.09
CA LEU A 33 12.95 -9.35 -2.23
C LEU A 33 13.10 -8.06 -3.06
N GLY A 34 14.30 -7.81 -3.59
CA GLY A 34 14.57 -6.62 -4.38
C GLY A 34 14.28 -6.79 -5.86
N SER A 35 14.32 -5.69 -6.59
CA SER A 35 14.14 -5.61 -8.04
C SER A 35 15.48 -5.56 -8.81
N GLY A 36 16.62 -5.61 -8.10
CA GLY A 36 17.94 -5.61 -8.69
C GLY A 36 18.30 -6.93 -9.39
N ASP A 37 19.54 -7.02 -9.89
CA ASP A 37 20.09 -8.21 -10.52
C ASP A 37 19.90 -9.45 -9.64
N ALA A 38 19.42 -10.54 -10.25
CA ALA A 38 19.01 -11.72 -9.52
C ALA A 38 20.19 -12.42 -8.83
N VAL A 39 19.96 -12.87 -7.61
CA VAL A 39 20.87 -13.73 -6.86
C VAL A 39 20.29 -15.14 -6.72
N SER A 40 21.12 -16.17 -6.83
CA SER A 40 20.68 -17.56 -6.61
C SER A 40 20.61 -17.92 -5.13
N ALA A 41 20.00 -19.07 -4.82
CA ALA A 41 20.18 -19.70 -3.51
C ALA A 41 21.67 -19.93 -3.17
N ASN A 42 21.99 -20.01 -1.88
CA ASN A 42 23.34 -20.21 -1.32
C ASN A 42 24.36 -19.09 -1.63
N VAL A 43 23.87 -17.85 -1.79
CA VAL A 43 24.68 -16.64 -1.85
C VAL A 43 24.27 -15.73 -0.69
N ASP A 44 25.23 -15.35 0.14
CA ASP A 44 25.02 -14.39 1.22
C ASP A 44 25.10 -12.99 0.64
N TYR A 45 23.96 -12.32 0.47
CA TYR A 45 23.89 -10.98 -0.14
C TYR A 45 23.55 -9.87 0.85
N ARG A 46 23.29 -10.20 2.12
CA ARG A 46 22.94 -9.25 3.18
C ARG A 46 24.15 -8.93 4.08
N PRO A 47 24.46 -7.66 4.34
CA PRO A 47 23.76 -6.49 3.81
C PRO A 47 24.08 -6.25 2.33
N TRP A 48 23.14 -5.70 1.57
CA TRP A 48 23.39 -5.10 0.26
C TRP A 48 23.58 -3.58 0.40
N LEU A 49 23.97 -2.88 -0.67
CA LEU A 49 24.03 -1.42 -0.69
C LEU A 49 22.75 -0.84 -1.28
N ASP A 50 22.18 0.20 -0.67
CA ASP A 50 20.97 0.89 -1.16
C ASP A 50 21.24 1.96 -2.24
N ALA A 51 22.50 2.15 -2.62
CA ALA A 51 22.94 2.93 -3.76
C ALA A 51 24.28 2.36 -4.28
N PRO A 52 24.80 2.83 -5.43
CA PRO A 52 26.09 2.39 -5.94
C PRO A 52 27.23 2.44 -4.90
N TYR A 53 28.21 1.55 -5.08
CA TYR A 53 29.39 1.46 -4.23
C TYR A 53 30.05 2.85 -4.03
N GLN A 54 30.53 3.09 -2.81
CA GLN A 54 31.06 4.37 -2.27
C GLN A 54 30.03 5.39 -1.79
N ILE A 55 28.77 5.32 -2.24
CA ILE A 55 27.71 6.24 -1.80
C ILE A 55 26.54 5.54 -1.08
N GLY A 56 26.34 4.25 -1.33
CA GLY A 56 25.28 3.46 -0.67
C GLY A 56 25.58 3.12 0.78
N ALA A 57 24.52 3.09 1.58
CA ALA A 57 24.51 2.54 2.92
C ALA A 57 24.19 1.04 2.88
N ALA A 58 24.72 0.30 3.85
CA ALA A 58 24.46 -1.12 4.00
C ALA A 58 23.04 -1.35 4.57
N ARG A 59 22.27 -2.25 3.96
CA ARG A 59 20.91 -2.60 4.37
C ARG A 59 20.72 -4.12 4.38
N SER A 60 20.05 -4.64 5.42
CA SER A 60 19.79 -6.08 5.61
C SER A 60 18.29 -6.43 5.66
N PHE A 61 17.43 -5.42 5.53
CA PHE A 61 15.99 -5.46 5.73
C PHE A 61 15.30 -4.51 4.75
N ASN A 62 14.03 -4.73 4.45
CA ASN A 62 13.26 -3.79 3.63
C ASN A 62 12.21 -3.03 4.46
N VAL A 63 11.92 -3.46 5.68
CA VAL A 63 10.93 -2.81 6.53
C VAL A 63 11.52 -2.53 7.92
N LEU A 64 11.30 -1.33 8.45
CA LEU A 64 11.80 -0.87 9.74
C LEU A 64 10.64 -0.30 10.53
N ASN A 65 10.41 -0.81 11.73
CA ASN A 65 9.64 -0.07 12.73
C ASN A 65 10.57 0.99 13.33
N GLU A 66 10.38 2.26 12.97
CA GLU A 66 11.23 3.38 13.39
C GLU A 66 11.14 3.63 14.90
N SER A 67 9.98 3.39 15.50
CA SER A 67 9.76 3.58 16.94
C SER A 67 10.62 2.64 17.79
N THR A 68 10.77 1.39 17.34
CA THR A 68 11.42 0.32 18.13
C THR A 68 12.82 -0.04 17.61
N GLY A 69 13.13 0.30 16.35
CA GLY A 69 14.32 -0.14 15.65
C GLY A 69 14.27 -1.60 15.19
N ALA A 70 13.11 -2.25 15.25
CA ALA A 70 12.93 -3.62 14.78
C ALA A 70 12.89 -3.69 13.25
N GLU A 71 13.58 -4.67 12.68
CA GLU A 71 13.79 -4.84 11.24
C GLU A 71 13.04 -6.08 10.74
N PHE A 72 12.39 -5.98 9.59
CA PHE A 72 11.55 -7.02 9.01
C PHE A 72 11.78 -7.18 7.50
N ASP A 73 11.43 -8.37 7.01
CA ASP A 73 11.45 -8.69 5.59
C ASP A 73 10.13 -8.38 4.88
N THR A 74 8.99 -8.42 5.59
CA THR A 74 7.66 -8.14 5.05
C THR A 74 6.95 -7.04 5.83
N ILE A 75 5.95 -6.42 5.22
CA ILE A 75 5.15 -5.36 5.83
C ILE A 75 4.25 -5.97 6.90
N GLN A 76 3.60 -7.12 6.63
CA GLN A 76 2.72 -7.76 7.61
C GLN A 76 3.47 -8.12 8.90
N ALA A 77 4.70 -8.65 8.81
CA ALA A 77 5.48 -9.00 9.99
C ALA A 77 5.82 -7.78 10.86
N ALA A 78 5.99 -6.61 10.24
CA ALA A 78 6.21 -5.36 10.95
C ALA A 78 4.92 -4.86 11.64
N VAL A 79 3.77 -5.00 10.98
CA VAL A 79 2.45 -4.66 11.54
C VAL A 79 2.12 -5.57 12.73
N ASP A 80 2.31 -6.89 12.58
CA ASP A 80 2.05 -7.89 13.64
C ASP A 80 2.84 -7.63 14.93
N ALA A 81 4.00 -6.98 14.80
CA ALA A 81 4.91 -6.67 15.90
C ALA A 81 4.78 -5.23 16.42
N ALA A 82 3.94 -4.39 15.80
CA ALA A 82 3.82 -2.98 16.13
C ALA A 82 2.91 -2.75 17.34
N ASP A 83 3.25 -1.72 18.12
CA ASP A 83 2.39 -1.20 19.18
C ASP A 83 1.59 0.03 18.68
N ASN A 84 0.56 0.39 19.43
CA ASN A 84 -0.27 1.57 19.15
C ASN A 84 0.60 2.84 19.03
N GLY A 85 0.46 3.56 17.91
CA GLY A 85 1.19 4.79 17.62
C GLY A 85 2.55 4.60 16.94
N ASP A 86 2.91 3.37 16.59
CA ASP A 86 4.18 3.11 15.90
C ASP A 86 4.23 3.66 14.48
N THR A 87 5.46 3.92 14.01
CA THR A 87 5.73 4.29 12.62
C THR A 87 6.57 3.21 11.95
N ILE A 88 6.06 2.67 10.84
CA ILE A 88 6.73 1.67 10.00
C ILE A 88 7.19 2.34 8.72
N LEU A 89 8.50 2.30 8.47
CA LEU A 89 9.13 2.71 7.22
C LEU A 89 9.29 1.49 6.32
N VAL A 90 8.73 1.57 5.12
CA VAL A 90 8.82 0.53 4.09
C VAL A 90 9.74 1.04 3.00
N HIS A 91 10.93 0.47 2.88
CA HIS A 91 11.92 0.83 1.89
C HIS A 91 11.59 0.24 0.50
N PRO A 92 12.30 0.63 -0.58
CA PRO A 92 11.99 0.14 -1.91
C PRO A 92 12.06 -1.39 -1.95
N GLY A 93 11.14 -1.98 -2.69
CA GLY A 93 10.97 -3.42 -2.84
C GLY A 93 9.59 -3.74 -3.41
N THR A 94 9.44 -4.94 -3.95
CA THR A 94 8.13 -5.49 -4.32
C THR A 94 7.72 -6.48 -3.25
N TYR A 95 6.60 -6.21 -2.60
CA TYR A 95 6.03 -7.00 -1.52
C TYR A 95 4.82 -7.74 -2.07
N GLU A 96 5.00 -9.02 -2.39
CA GLU A 96 3.93 -9.92 -2.83
C GLU A 96 3.14 -10.41 -1.61
N GLU A 97 2.29 -9.55 -1.04
CA GLU A 97 1.49 -9.84 0.15
C GLU A 97 0.20 -9.01 0.20
N SER A 98 -0.65 -9.32 1.19
CA SER A 98 -1.78 -8.49 1.62
C SER A 98 -1.52 -8.08 3.06
N VAL A 99 -1.83 -6.84 3.41
CA VAL A 99 -1.52 -6.27 4.72
C VAL A 99 -2.80 -5.93 5.47
N VAL A 100 -3.05 -6.66 6.54
CA VAL A 100 -4.08 -6.35 7.54
C VAL A 100 -3.49 -5.40 8.56
N VAL A 101 -4.10 -4.22 8.71
CA VAL A 101 -3.67 -3.16 9.63
C VAL A 101 -4.68 -3.06 10.77
N ASP A 102 -4.48 -3.84 11.82
CA ASP A 102 -5.34 -3.96 13.00
C ASP A 102 -4.78 -3.27 14.26
N VAL A 103 -3.73 -2.45 14.08
CA VAL A 103 -3.09 -1.68 15.15
C VAL A 103 -3.52 -0.21 15.10
N GLU A 104 -4.05 0.30 16.22
CA GLU A 104 -4.47 1.69 16.31
C GLU A 104 -3.30 2.68 16.16
N ASN A 105 -3.60 3.85 15.59
CA ASN A 105 -2.66 4.95 15.37
C ASN A 105 -1.37 4.55 14.63
N LEU A 106 -1.39 3.46 13.86
CA LEU A 106 -0.24 3.00 13.12
C LEU A 106 -0.01 3.87 11.88
N THR A 107 1.23 4.29 11.66
CA THR A 107 1.64 5.04 10.47
C THR A 107 2.55 4.18 9.61
N LEU A 108 2.12 3.85 8.39
CA LEU A 108 2.94 3.19 7.38
C LEU A 108 3.41 4.22 6.36
N ILE A 109 4.72 4.31 6.11
CA ILE A 109 5.33 5.25 5.17
C ILE A 109 6.22 4.50 4.19
N GLY A 110 5.88 4.58 2.91
CA GLY A 110 6.76 4.16 1.84
C GLY A 110 7.89 5.14 1.60
N VAL A 111 9.12 4.62 1.55
CA VAL A 111 10.35 5.37 1.33
C VAL A 111 10.96 4.93 0.01
N GLY A 112 10.95 5.79 -0.99
CA GLY A 112 11.52 5.49 -2.31
C GLY A 112 10.66 4.55 -3.16
N ASP A 113 9.34 4.71 -3.08
CA ASP A 113 8.33 4.04 -3.92
C ASP A 113 8.26 2.51 -3.78
N PRO A 114 8.03 1.95 -2.56
CA PRO A 114 7.73 0.54 -2.42
C PRO A 114 6.44 0.15 -3.15
N VAL A 115 6.42 -1.08 -3.66
CA VAL A 115 5.27 -1.67 -4.35
C VAL A 115 4.69 -2.77 -3.49
N LEU A 116 3.43 -2.61 -3.06
CA LEU A 116 2.61 -3.69 -2.55
C LEU A 116 1.87 -4.33 -3.73
N ASP A 117 2.28 -5.53 -4.11
CA ASP A 117 1.67 -6.34 -5.16
C ASP A 117 0.74 -7.36 -4.52
N ALA A 118 -0.56 -7.09 -4.56
CA ALA A 118 -1.60 -7.90 -3.94
C ALA A 118 -2.14 -8.98 -4.89
N SER A 119 -1.34 -9.44 -5.85
CA SER A 119 -1.69 -10.55 -6.74
C SER A 119 -2.23 -11.75 -5.95
N ASP A 120 -3.35 -12.31 -6.42
CA ASP A 120 -4.08 -13.41 -5.77
C ASP A 120 -4.65 -13.11 -4.36
N CYS A 121 -4.52 -11.87 -3.87
CA CYS A 121 -5.10 -11.42 -2.61
C CYS A 121 -6.39 -10.62 -2.81
N TYR A 122 -7.24 -10.56 -1.79
CA TYR A 122 -8.52 -9.85 -1.88
C TYR A 122 -8.32 -8.33 -1.90
N SER A 123 -7.61 -7.79 -0.92
CA SER A 123 -7.21 -6.37 -0.88
C SER A 123 -5.69 -6.22 -0.73
N GLY A 124 -5.13 -5.08 -1.17
CA GLY A 124 -3.75 -4.71 -0.84
C GLY A 124 -3.61 -4.38 0.63
N PHE A 125 -4.12 -3.22 1.05
CA PHE A 125 -4.27 -2.89 2.46
C PHE A 125 -5.70 -3.15 2.93
N SER A 126 -5.86 -3.84 4.06
CA SER A 126 -7.11 -3.97 4.80
C SER A 126 -6.98 -3.25 6.14
N ILE A 127 -7.52 -2.03 6.21
CA ILE A 127 -7.45 -1.20 7.41
C ILE A 127 -8.57 -1.62 8.38
N GLN A 128 -8.13 -2.14 9.53
CA GLN A 128 -8.90 -2.74 10.61
C GLN A 128 -8.66 -2.08 11.97
N ALA A 129 -8.18 -0.83 11.98
CA ALA A 129 -8.04 -0.03 13.19
C ALA A 129 -8.18 1.48 12.91
N SER A 130 -8.46 2.25 13.96
CA SER A 130 -8.55 3.71 13.89
C SER A 130 -7.18 4.40 14.04
N GLY A 131 -7.06 5.62 13.56
CA GLY A 131 -5.83 6.42 13.60
C GLY A 131 -4.79 6.03 12.55
N VAL A 132 -5.14 5.15 11.62
CA VAL A 132 -4.20 4.59 10.64
C VAL A 132 -3.85 5.62 9.55
N THR A 133 -2.58 5.67 9.19
CA THR A 133 -2.07 6.42 8.03
C THR A 133 -1.36 5.50 7.05
N ILE A 134 -1.77 5.53 5.79
CA ILE A 134 -1.08 4.88 4.66
C ILE A 134 -0.50 5.98 3.75
N ASP A 135 0.83 6.10 3.72
CA ASP A 135 1.54 7.16 3.01
C ASP A 135 2.58 6.62 2.01
N SER A 136 2.56 7.11 0.78
CA SER A 136 3.64 6.95 -0.21
C SER A 136 3.91 5.51 -0.69
N PHE A 137 2.85 4.71 -0.89
CA PHE A 137 2.93 3.38 -1.48
C PHE A 137 2.45 3.34 -2.93
N THR A 138 2.99 2.40 -3.70
CA THR A 138 2.28 1.89 -4.89
C THR A 138 1.52 0.62 -4.50
N VAL A 139 0.23 0.53 -4.80
CA VAL A 139 -0.63 -0.62 -4.45
C VAL A 139 -1.38 -1.11 -5.68
N MET A 140 -1.20 -2.39 -6.04
CA MET A 140 -1.73 -2.94 -7.29
C MET A 140 -2.07 -4.43 -7.25
N ASN A 141 -2.80 -4.88 -8.27
CA ASN A 141 -3.08 -6.28 -8.61
C ASN A 141 -3.96 -7.04 -7.61
N ALA A 142 -4.64 -6.37 -6.69
CA ALA A 142 -5.63 -6.99 -5.83
C ALA A 142 -6.81 -7.54 -6.65
N THR A 143 -7.44 -8.60 -6.15
CA THR A 143 -8.61 -9.21 -6.79
C THR A 143 -9.92 -8.49 -6.47
N SER A 144 -9.91 -7.56 -5.52
CA SER A 144 -11.04 -6.67 -5.17
C SER A 144 -10.57 -5.22 -5.04
N ASP A 145 -9.76 -4.88 -4.03
CA ASP A 145 -9.53 -3.46 -3.68
C ASP A 145 -8.06 -3.16 -3.46
N GLY A 146 -7.58 -2.01 -3.94
CA GLY A 146 -6.24 -1.54 -3.58
C GLY A 146 -6.13 -1.31 -2.07
N ILE A 147 -7.03 -0.49 -1.54
CA ILE A 147 -7.13 -0.20 -0.10
C ILE A 147 -8.59 -0.34 0.34
N ARG A 148 -8.85 -1.19 1.33
CA ARG A 148 -10.16 -1.34 1.97
C ARG A 148 -10.13 -0.81 3.39
N VAL A 149 -11.13 -0.04 3.77
CA VAL A 149 -11.37 0.44 5.14
C VAL A 149 -12.66 -0.22 5.66
N TYR A 150 -12.53 -1.06 6.69
CA TYR A 150 -13.66 -1.83 7.25
C TYR A 150 -14.49 -1.04 8.30
N ASP A 151 -15.76 -1.45 8.49
CA ASP A 151 -16.80 -0.77 9.28
C ASP A 151 -16.48 -0.53 10.76
N GLU A 152 -15.91 -1.51 11.48
CA GLU A 152 -15.64 -1.41 12.92
C GLU A 152 -14.61 -0.31 13.26
N ASN A 153 -13.91 0.24 12.25
CA ASN A 153 -12.76 1.12 12.41
C ASN A 153 -13.11 2.61 12.34
N ILE A 154 -14.36 2.89 11.98
CA ILE A 154 -14.80 4.24 11.63
C ILE A 154 -15.85 4.74 12.63
N GLU A 155 -15.88 4.19 13.85
CA GLU A 155 -16.58 4.78 15.00
C GLU A 155 -15.61 5.57 15.88
N GLY A 156 -15.68 6.91 15.85
CA GLY A 156 -14.86 7.79 16.69
C GLY A 156 -13.39 7.88 16.28
N GLY A 157 -13.06 7.42 15.07
CA GLY A 157 -11.69 7.23 14.59
C GLY A 157 -11.23 8.23 13.54
N SER A 158 -10.04 7.97 13.01
CA SER A 158 -9.56 8.67 11.81
C SER A 158 -8.79 7.73 10.89
N VAL A 159 -8.83 7.99 9.58
CA VAL A 159 -8.01 7.28 8.59
C VAL A 159 -7.47 8.31 7.62
N THR A 160 -6.17 8.21 7.32
CA THR A 160 -5.50 9.06 6.33
C THR A 160 -4.86 8.19 5.26
N ILE A 161 -5.26 8.39 4.01
CA ILE A 161 -4.65 7.73 2.84
C ILE A 161 -4.06 8.83 1.98
N ARG A 162 -2.72 8.89 1.85
CA ARG A 162 -2.06 9.98 1.15
C ARG A 162 -0.85 9.62 0.31
N ASN A 163 -0.62 10.39 -0.75
CA ASN A 163 0.54 10.26 -1.64
C ASN A 163 0.70 8.86 -2.28
N ASN A 164 -0.35 8.04 -2.32
CA ASN A 164 -0.26 6.69 -2.85
C ASN A 164 -0.53 6.68 -4.36
N VAL A 165 0.05 5.70 -5.05
CA VAL A 165 -0.33 5.31 -6.41
C VAL A 165 -1.11 4.01 -6.32
N ILE A 166 -2.41 4.06 -6.56
CA ILE A 166 -3.32 2.93 -6.42
C ILE A 166 -3.88 2.61 -7.80
N GLY A 167 -3.72 1.38 -8.26
CA GLY A 167 -4.25 1.03 -9.57
C GLY A 167 -4.10 -0.41 -9.99
N ASN A 168 -4.77 -0.76 -11.08
CA ASN A 168 -4.89 -2.16 -11.53
C ASN A 168 -5.50 -3.07 -10.46
N ASN A 169 -6.54 -2.58 -9.79
CA ASN A 169 -7.39 -3.31 -8.86
C ASN A 169 -8.83 -3.08 -9.32
N PRO A 170 -9.82 -3.94 -8.99
CA PRO A 170 -11.20 -3.59 -9.28
C PRO A 170 -11.60 -2.26 -8.65
N GLU A 171 -11.55 -2.15 -7.33
CA GLU A 171 -11.74 -0.91 -6.57
C GLU A 171 -10.40 -0.23 -6.23
N GLY A 172 -10.33 1.09 -6.32
CA GLY A 172 -9.18 1.85 -5.85
C GLY A 172 -9.12 1.89 -4.32
N ILE A 173 -10.00 2.69 -3.72
CA ILE A 173 -10.20 2.79 -2.27
C ILE A 173 -11.66 2.47 -1.97
N LEU A 174 -11.91 1.43 -1.17
CA LEU A 174 -13.24 1.02 -0.76
C LEU A 174 -13.45 1.30 0.74
N PHE A 175 -14.53 2.00 1.08
CA PHE A 175 -15.07 2.08 2.43
C PHE A 175 -16.22 1.08 2.52
N ASP A 176 -15.99 0.00 3.25
CA ASP A 176 -16.96 -1.07 3.46
C ASP A 176 -17.47 -0.97 4.89
N GLY A 177 -18.50 -0.14 5.09
CA GLY A 177 -19.04 0.10 6.41
C GLY A 177 -19.58 1.47 6.75
N ASN A 178 -20.24 1.54 7.90
CA ASN A 178 -20.70 2.77 8.51
C ASN A 178 -19.55 3.66 8.99
N ILE A 179 -19.66 4.96 8.74
CA ILE A 179 -18.72 5.99 9.20
C ILE A 179 -19.44 6.83 10.25
N SER A 180 -18.96 6.85 11.49
CA SER A 180 -19.59 7.63 12.57
C SER A 180 -18.60 8.34 13.47
N ASN A 181 -18.83 9.63 13.75
CA ASN A 181 -17.97 10.45 14.60
C ASN A 181 -16.49 10.46 14.18
N SER A 182 -16.21 10.31 12.88
CA SER A 182 -14.87 10.03 12.37
C SER A 182 -14.38 11.10 11.40
N THR A 183 -13.06 11.14 11.21
CA THR A 183 -12.43 11.98 10.18
C THR A 183 -11.68 11.13 9.16
N ILE A 184 -12.09 11.21 7.90
CA ILE A 184 -11.43 10.52 6.78
C ILE A 184 -10.73 11.56 5.91
N THR A 185 -9.45 11.35 5.62
CA THR A 185 -8.67 12.21 4.72
C THR A 185 -8.07 11.36 3.62
N ILE A 186 -8.42 11.67 2.36
CA ILE A 186 -7.86 11.06 1.17
C ILE A 186 -7.21 12.19 0.38
N GLU A 187 -5.88 12.24 0.37
CA GLU A 187 -5.18 13.37 -0.25
C GLU A 187 -3.97 13.01 -1.12
N ASN A 188 -3.76 13.76 -2.20
CA ASN A 188 -2.58 13.64 -3.06
C ASN A 188 -2.35 12.23 -3.64
N ASN A 189 -3.36 11.38 -3.70
CA ASN A 189 -3.25 10.06 -4.29
C ASN A 189 -3.42 10.12 -5.82
N LEU A 190 -2.74 9.23 -6.53
CA LEU A 190 -3.03 8.88 -7.91
C LEU A 190 -3.80 7.56 -7.91
N ILE A 191 -5.09 7.61 -8.26
CA ILE A 191 -5.95 6.43 -8.35
C ILE A 191 -6.29 6.21 -9.82
N GLN A 192 -5.85 5.10 -10.40
CA GLN A 192 -5.96 4.89 -11.83
C GLN A 192 -6.10 3.44 -12.28
N SER A 193 -6.65 3.24 -13.46
CA SER A 193 -6.77 1.90 -14.07
C SER A 193 -7.52 0.91 -13.18
N CYS A 194 -8.45 1.40 -12.36
CA CYS A 194 -9.45 0.57 -11.70
C CYS A 194 -10.48 0.07 -12.72
N TYR A 195 -11.06 -1.11 -12.49
CA TYR A 195 -11.87 -1.77 -13.51
C TYR A 195 -12.98 -2.66 -12.93
N ALA A 196 -14.14 -2.66 -13.58
CA ALA A 196 -15.22 -3.58 -13.22
C ALA A 196 -14.79 -5.05 -13.35
N TRP A 197 -15.07 -5.86 -12.32
CA TRP A 197 -14.87 -7.30 -12.36
C TRP A 197 -15.95 -8.04 -11.55
N GLU A 198 -16.67 -8.96 -12.21
CA GLU A 198 -17.77 -9.73 -11.61
C GLU A 198 -18.86 -8.87 -10.95
N THR A 199 -18.84 -8.75 -9.62
CA THR A 199 -19.80 -7.96 -8.82
C THR A 199 -19.25 -6.62 -8.34
N TYR A 200 -17.96 -6.35 -8.57
CA TYR A 200 -17.34 -5.07 -8.26
C TYR A 200 -17.58 -4.12 -9.41
N TYR A 201 -17.92 -2.90 -9.08
CA TYR A 201 -18.24 -1.92 -10.09
C TYR A 201 -16.94 -1.34 -10.61
N GLY A 202 -15.97 -1.04 -9.74
CA GLY A 202 -14.61 -0.72 -10.10
C GLY A 202 -14.27 0.77 -10.00
N GLU A 203 -14.76 1.42 -8.95
CA GLU A 203 -14.62 2.83 -8.66
C GLU A 203 -13.18 3.24 -8.32
N GLY A 204 -12.92 4.55 -8.45
CA GLY A 204 -11.71 5.13 -7.88
C GLY A 204 -11.76 5.16 -6.34
N ILE A 205 -12.79 5.80 -5.80
CA ILE A 205 -13.08 5.85 -4.36
C ILE A 205 -14.56 5.49 -4.18
N ASP A 206 -14.83 4.39 -3.51
CA ASP A 206 -16.18 3.90 -3.24
C ASP A 206 -16.52 4.01 -1.76
N PHE A 207 -17.66 4.62 -1.47
CA PHE A 207 -18.36 4.51 -0.20
C PHE A 207 -19.59 3.63 -0.44
N TYR A 208 -19.38 2.32 -0.37
CA TYR A 208 -20.31 1.30 -0.88
C TYR A 208 -21.62 1.23 -0.09
N ASN A 209 -22.75 1.02 -0.79
CA ASN A 209 -24.09 0.95 -0.18
C ASN A 209 -24.77 -0.41 -0.29
N TRP A 210 -25.03 -1.07 0.84
CA TRP A 210 -26.32 -1.76 1.02
C TRP A 210 -27.06 -1.38 2.32
N VAL A 211 -26.34 -0.86 3.33
CA VAL A 211 -26.88 -0.41 4.64
C VAL A 211 -26.01 0.66 5.32
N ASP A 212 -24.99 1.19 4.64
CA ASP A 212 -23.95 2.03 5.25
C ASP A 212 -24.29 3.52 5.20
N ASN A 213 -23.91 4.23 6.26
CA ASN A 213 -24.24 5.63 6.46
C ASN A 213 -23.06 6.38 7.06
N ILE A 214 -23.08 7.71 6.89
CA ILE A 214 -22.06 8.63 7.37
C ILE A 214 -22.67 9.60 8.38
N TRP A 215 -22.41 9.41 9.68
CA TRP A 215 -22.93 10.24 10.78
C TRP A 215 -21.87 11.09 11.46
N ASN A 216 -22.19 12.37 11.73
CA ASN A 216 -21.35 13.27 12.54
C ASN A 216 -19.86 13.25 12.15
N SER A 217 -19.57 13.04 10.86
CA SER A 217 -18.22 12.76 10.37
C SER A 217 -17.76 13.85 9.41
N ARG A 218 -16.45 13.92 9.21
CA ARG A 218 -15.84 14.79 8.23
C ARG A 218 -15.04 13.95 7.24
N ILE A 219 -15.38 14.03 5.96
CA ILE A 219 -14.66 13.35 4.89
C ILE A 219 -14.07 14.42 3.98
N VAL A 220 -12.75 14.36 3.78
CA VAL A 220 -12.02 15.26 2.90
C VAL A 220 -11.32 14.45 1.82
N ILE A 221 -11.68 14.72 0.56
CA ILE A 221 -11.05 14.15 -0.63
C ILE A 221 -10.40 15.33 -1.35
N GLU A 222 -9.08 15.48 -1.25
CA GLU A 222 -8.41 16.65 -1.80
C GLU A 222 -7.13 16.37 -2.59
N ASN A 223 -6.92 17.15 -3.65
CA ASN A 223 -5.70 17.12 -4.46
C ASN A 223 -5.36 15.73 -5.05
N ASN A 224 -6.33 14.82 -5.15
CA ASN A 224 -6.14 13.51 -5.77
C ASN A 224 -6.23 13.63 -7.29
N ARG A 225 -5.58 12.70 -7.99
CA ARG A 225 -5.73 12.47 -9.42
C ARG A 225 -6.43 11.12 -9.58
N ILE A 226 -7.71 11.15 -9.95
CA ILE A 226 -8.52 9.95 -10.12
C ILE A 226 -8.85 9.84 -11.60
N ILE A 227 -8.15 8.94 -12.30
CA ILE A 227 -8.12 8.94 -13.77
C ILE A 227 -8.14 7.54 -14.38
N ASN A 228 -8.71 7.39 -15.57
CA ASN A 228 -8.67 6.13 -16.32
C ASN A 228 -9.24 4.92 -15.58
N ASN A 229 -10.19 5.12 -14.67
CA ASN A 229 -10.91 4.02 -14.03
C ASN A 229 -12.06 3.63 -14.98
N SER A 230 -11.92 2.48 -15.64
CA SER A 230 -12.83 2.04 -16.69
C SER A 230 -14.14 1.53 -16.10
N ASP A 231 -15.26 1.96 -16.69
CA ASP A 231 -16.62 1.52 -16.42
C ASP A 231 -17.35 2.10 -15.19
N THR A 232 -16.78 3.07 -14.44
CA THR A 232 -17.35 3.59 -13.16
C THR A 232 -17.11 5.05 -12.80
N TYR A 233 -17.59 5.43 -11.60
CA TYR A 233 -17.39 6.70 -10.90
C TYR A 233 -15.94 6.86 -10.40
N ALA A 234 -15.46 8.11 -10.46
CA ALA A 234 -14.17 8.43 -9.83
C ALA A 234 -14.30 8.48 -8.30
N VAL A 235 -15.44 8.99 -7.82
CA VAL A 235 -15.82 8.98 -6.41
C VAL A 235 -17.31 8.62 -6.38
N ASP A 236 -17.65 7.46 -5.83
CA ASP A 236 -19.05 7.11 -5.55
C ASP A 236 -19.35 7.38 -4.07
N LEU A 237 -20.44 8.12 -3.83
CA LEU A 237 -20.95 8.42 -2.50
C LEU A 237 -22.34 7.82 -2.34
N ASP A 238 -22.42 6.51 -2.47
CA ASP A 238 -23.64 5.76 -2.23
C ASP A 238 -23.79 5.49 -0.71
N ALA A 239 -24.04 6.55 0.07
CA ALA A 239 -24.30 6.40 1.51
C ALA A 239 -25.27 7.49 1.98
N GLU A 240 -26.11 7.18 2.97
CA GLU A 240 -26.91 8.22 3.60
C GLU A 240 -26.02 9.10 4.51
N ILE A 241 -26.04 10.41 4.29
CA ILE A 241 -25.16 11.37 4.98
C ILE A 241 -25.96 12.19 6.02
N TYR A 242 -25.56 12.11 7.29
CA TYR A 242 -26.26 12.70 8.43
C TYR A 242 -25.34 13.57 9.28
N SER A 243 -25.65 14.87 9.39
CA SER A 243 -24.89 15.80 10.24
C SER A 243 -23.38 15.77 9.97
N SER A 244 -22.99 15.46 8.73
CA SER A 244 -21.60 15.25 8.32
C SER A 244 -21.18 16.29 7.28
N GLU A 245 -19.88 16.52 7.17
CA GLU A 245 -19.27 17.42 6.19
C GLU A 245 -18.45 16.61 5.18
N ILE A 246 -18.81 16.69 3.91
CA ILE A 246 -18.05 16.09 2.81
C ILE A 246 -17.41 17.20 1.99
N VAL A 247 -16.10 17.19 1.86
CA VAL A 247 -15.31 18.18 1.12
C VAL A 247 -14.56 17.48 0.01
N ILE A 248 -14.93 17.75 -1.24
CA ILE A 248 -14.21 17.29 -2.43
C ILE A 248 -13.63 18.52 -3.12
N VAL A 249 -12.30 18.71 -3.08
CA VAL A 249 -11.66 19.95 -3.54
C VAL A 249 -10.28 19.72 -4.16
N GLY A 250 -9.96 20.46 -5.22
CA GLY A 250 -8.61 20.41 -5.82
C GLY A 250 -8.27 19.10 -6.55
N ASN A 251 -9.22 18.18 -6.68
CA ASN A 251 -8.99 16.91 -7.38
C ASN A 251 -8.96 17.09 -8.91
N THR A 252 -8.15 16.29 -9.58
CA THR A 252 -8.21 16.06 -11.03
C THR A 252 -8.99 14.78 -11.28
N ILE A 253 -10.15 14.90 -11.93
CA ILE A 253 -11.03 13.79 -12.28
C ILE A 253 -11.16 13.80 -13.80
N ASP A 254 -10.60 12.78 -14.45
CA ASP A 254 -10.50 12.74 -15.92
C ASP A 254 -10.52 11.32 -16.45
N SER A 255 -11.18 11.11 -17.60
CA SER A 255 -11.17 9.84 -18.32
C SER A 255 -11.61 8.61 -17.50
N ASN A 256 -12.45 8.81 -16.47
CA ASN A 256 -13.17 7.72 -15.79
C ASN A 256 -14.43 7.35 -16.59
N GLY A 257 -15.08 6.24 -16.22
CA GLY A 257 -16.29 5.71 -16.86
C GLY A 257 -17.54 6.58 -16.70
N TYR A 258 -18.61 6.00 -16.13
CA TYR A 258 -19.87 6.73 -15.92
C TYR A 258 -19.63 7.91 -14.98
N ASP A 259 -20.01 9.12 -15.42
CA ASP A 259 -20.10 10.39 -14.69
C ASP A 259 -19.10 10.57 -13.52
N GLY A 260 -18.04 11.36 -13.71
CA GLY A 260 -16.87 11.41 -12.82
C GLY A 260 -17.06 11.73 -11.31
N ILE A 261 -18.27 12.04 -10.82
CA ILE A 261 -18.70 12.03 -9.40
C ILE A 261 -20.21 11.82 -9.41
#